data_AF-A0ABD5GHB6-F1
#
_entry.id   AF-A0ABD5GHB6-F1
#
_cell.length_a   1.000
_cell.length_b   1.000
_cell.length_c   1.000
_cell.angle_alpha   90.00
_cell.angle_beta   90.00
_cell.angle_gamma   90.00
#
_symmetry.space_group_name_H-M   'P 1'
#
loop_
_entity.id
_entity.type
_entity.pdbx_description
1 polymer ?
#
loop_
_entity_poly.entity_id
_entity_poly.type
_entity_poly.pdbx_seq_one_letter_code
_entity_poly.pdbx_strand_id
1 'polypeptide(L)'
;MNPKDWIDLLQRLLGWVSDRRNPVRRQAVRVLATFEAHGVACTEINALLPASLRLTAYQWSNPDQLKPLLQQAHLDWINQHFALKPDWLSGLSNGAHQQIFSYKAPAELHKWFMQHSHVTEDIEFRLYLITSDTDEIGPSSEGYYALVLEQLGDDHATCSRFFHLTEGGHFEHYPSLIHLLQVLAIAHYHGAIFQRSQLEASALYRLSHHQGLIPSWLDRCRPHPLAADHELWPHFSGHSPWLDALRAEAEEGLLRAGLTDVVERLHTDTQRFSRQPSSGPSPAALAR
;
A
#
# COMPACT_ATOMS: atom_id res chain seq x y z
N MET A 1 42.25 9.26 14.72
CA MET A 1 41.21 8.21 14.74
C MET A 1 41.39 7.38 16.00
N ASN A 2 40.35 7.27 16.81
CA ASN A 2 40.40 6.70 18.17
C ASN A 2 40.36 5.16 18.07
N PRO A 3 41.06 4.39 18.94
CA PRO A 3 41.01 2.92 18.90
C PRO A 3 39.61 2.33 19.08
N LYS A 4 38.71 3.06 19.77
CA LYS A 4 37.30 2.69 19.93
C LYS A 4 36.53 2.73 18.60
N ASP A 5 36.82 3.70 17.74
CA ASP A 5 36.17 3.83 16.42
C ASP A 5 36.53 2.65 15.51
N TRP A 6 37.76 2.13 15.63
CA TRP A 6 38.22 0.95 14.90
C TRP A 6 37.56 -0.34 15.38
N ILE A 7 37.35 -0.48 16.70
CA ILE A 7 36.69 -1.64 17.29
C ILE A 7 35.20 -1.66 16.89
N ASP A 8 34.53 -0.51 16.93
CA ASP A 8 33.14 -0.39 16.46
C ASP A 8 33.00 -0.68 14.96
N LEU A 9 33.96 -0.22 14.14
CA LEU A 9 33.96 -0.52 12.71
C LEU A 9 34.16 -2.02 12.43
N LEU A 10 35.06 -2.65 13.17
CA LEU A 10 35.34 -4.10 13.07
C LEU A 10 34.15 -4.93 13.55
N GLN A 11 33.49 -4.54 14.64
CA GLN A 11 32.28 -5.21 15.11
C GLN A 11 31.12 -5.08 14.12
N ARG A 12 30.95 -3.90 13.52
CA ARG A 12 29.97 -3.67 12.44
C ARG A 12 30.29 -4.50 11.19
N LEU A 13 31.56 -4.57 10.79
CA LEU A 13 32.01 -5.40 9.66
C LEU A 13 31.82 -6.90 9.93
N LEU A 14 32.14 -7.37 11.14
CA LEU A 14 31.96 -8.77 11.54
C LEU A 14 30.48 -9.15 11.66
N GLY A 15 29.63 -8.26 12.19
CA GLY A 15 28.17 -8.43 12.18
C GLY A 15 27.61 -8.50 10.76
N TRP A 16 28.08 -7.62 9.87
CA TRP A 16 27.66 -7.62 8.46
C TRP A 16 28.10 -8.89 7.70
N VAL A 17 29.29 -9.42 8.01
CA VAL A 17 29.80 -10.67 7.43
C VAL A 17 29.10 -11.91 8.02
N SER A 18 28.78 -11.92 9.32
CA SER A 18 28.04 -13.02 9.95
C SER A 18 26.59 -13.06 9.47
N ASP A 19 25.98 -11.90 9.26
CA ASP A 19 24.67 -11.76 8.63
C ASP A 19 24.65 -12.28 7.21
N ARG A 20 25.73 -12.09 6.43
CA ARG A 20 25.88 -12.70 5.09
C ARG A 20 26.05 -14.21 5.11
N ARG A 21 26.52 -14.81 6.21
CA ARG A 21 26.82 -16.25 6.29
C ARG A 21 25.72 -17.10 6.91
N ASN A 22 24.78 -16.53 7.67
CA ASN A 22 23.70 -17.31 8.30
C ASN A 22 22.31 -16.99 7.71
N PRO A 23 21.86 -17.73 6.68
CA PRO A 23 20.55 -17.51 6.06
C PRO A 23 19.39 -17.68 7.04
N VAL A 24 19.52 -18.57 8.03
CA VAL A 24 18.48 -18.82 9.05
C VAL A 24 18.36 -17.63 10.02
N ARG A 25 19.49 -16.99 10.37
CA ARG A 25 19.46 -15.75 11.16
C ARG A 25 18.77 -14.62 10.39
N ARG A 26 19.05 -14.48 9.09
CA ARG A 26 18.36 -13.48 8.24
C ARG A 26 16.87 -13.70 8.17
N GLN A 27 16.45 -14.96 8.04
CA GLN A 27 15.03 -15.31 8.09
C GLN A 27 14.41 -14.91 9.42
N ALA A 28 15.07 -15.17 10.55
CA ALA A 28 14.60 -14.73 11.86
C ALA A 28 14.53 -13.20 11.98
N VAL A 29 15.52 -12.46 11.46
CA VAL A 29 15.47 -10.98 11.38
C VAL A 29 14.25 -10.52 10.58
N ARG A 30 14.02 -11.12 9.42
CA ARG A 30 12.89 -10.79 8.54
C ARG A 30 11.54 -11.07 9.20
N VAL A 31 11.40 -12.20 9.88
CA VAL A 31 10.21 -12.54 10.68
C VAL A 31 9.92 -11.46 11.72
N LEU A 32 10.90 -11.09 12.55
CA LEU A 32 10.71 -10.09 13.60
C LEU A 32 10.40 -8.71 13.01
N ALA A 33 11.09 -8.33 11.92
CA ALA A 33 10.84 -7.07 11.22
C ALA A 33 9.43 -6.99 10.64
N THR A 34 8.83 -8.11 10.19
CA THR A 34 7.43 -8.15 9.74
C THR A 34 6.49 -7.76 10.87
N PHE A 35 6.63 -8.37 12.06
CA PHE A 35 5.78 -8.05 13.21
C PHE A 35 5.96 -6.59 13.65
N GLU A 36 7.20 -6.13 13.78
CA GLU A 36 7.52 -4.76 14.18
C GLU A 36 6.93 -3.74 13.21
N ALA A 37 7.04 -3.99 11.89
CA ALA A 37 6.48 -3.10 10.87
C ALA A 37 4.94 -3.00 10.93
N HIS A 38 4.25 -4.02 11.44
CA HIS A 38 2.80 -3.98 11.66
C HIS A 38 2.43 -3.53 13.08
N GLY A 39 3.38 -2.97 13.83
CA GLY A 39 3.15 -2.44 15.18
C GLY A 39 2.99 -3.50 16.26
N VAL A 40 3.35 -4.77 15.98
CA VAL A 40 3.20 -5.87 16.93
C VAL A 40 4.45 -5.98 17.80
N ALA A 41 4.31 -5.74 19.10
CA ALA A 41 5.44 -5.92 20.02
C ALA A 41 5.80 -7.41 20.17
N CYS A 42 7.07 -7.71 20.46
CA CYS A 42 7.53 -9.10 20.67
C CYS A 42 6.74 -9.86 21.74
N THR A 43 6.20 -9.15 22.74
CA THR A 43 5.37 -9.71 23.80
C THR A 43 3.95 -10.08 23.35
N GLU A 44 3.50 -9.54 22.22
CA GLU A 44 2.13 -9.67 21.70
C GLU A 44 2.04 -10.70 20.56
N ILE A 45 3.17 -11.08 19.94
CA ILE A 45 3.22 -12.02 18.81
C ILE A 45 2.44 -13.32 19.08
N ASN A 46 2.55 -13.89 20.29
CA ASN A 46 1.84 -15.13 20.62
C ASN A 46 0.32 -14.97 20.72
N ALA A 47 -0.20 -13.76 20.90
CA ALA A 47 -1.63 -13.50 20.89
C ALA A 47 -2.22 -13.69 19.48
N LEU A 48 -1.44 -13.38 18.45
CA LEU A 48 -1.82 -13.54 17.04
C LEU A 48 -1.67 -15.00 16.58
N LEU A 49 -0.67 -15.72 17.10
CA LEU A 49 -0.34 -17.06 16.64
C LEU A 49 -1.32 -18.14 17.10
N PRO A 50 -1.63 -19.12 16.22
CA PRO A 50 -2.29 -20.36 16.61
C PRO A 50 -1.52 -21.08 17.71
N ALA A 51 -2.23 -21.76 18.61
CA ALA A 51 -1.63 -22.39 19.79
C ALA A 51 -0.47 -23.36 19.46
N SER A 52 -0.52 -24.04 18.31
CA SER A 52 0.50 -24.96 17.83
C SER A 52 1.81 -24.30 17.38
N LEU A 53 1.81 -22.98 17.13
CA LEU A 53 2.96 -22.20 16.64
C LEU A 53 3.51 -21.24 17.70
N ARG A 54 2.96 -21.27 18.92
CA ARG A 54 3.41 -20.37 19.98
C ARG A 54 4.78 -20.78 20.49
N LEU A 55 5.64 -19.78 20.69
CA LEU A 55 6.93 -19.89 21.35
C LEU A 55 6.88 -19.14 22.69
N THR A 56 7.93 -19.16 23.49
CA THR A 56 8.00 -18.29 24.67
C THR A 56 8.32 -16.86 24.26
N ALA A 57 7.91 -15.86 25.06
CA ALA A 57 8.21 -14.46 24.75
C ALA A 57 9.73 -14.19 24.62
N TYR A 58 10.55 -14.90 25.41
CA TYR A 58 12.01 -14.80 25.32
C TYR A 58 12.54 -15.27 23.94
N GLN A 59 11.92 -16.28 23.34
CA GLN A 59 12.33 -16.80 22.04
C GLN A 59 12.05 -15.82 20.89
N TRP A 60 11.03 -14.97 21.03
CA TRP A 60 10.75 -13.86 20.11
C TRP A 60 11.65 -12.64 20.30
N SER A 61 12.41 -12.55 21.40
CA SER A 61 13.11 -11.32 21.77
C SER A 61 14.25 -10.91 20.84
N ASN A 62 14.86 -11.86 20.11
CA ASN A 62 15.93 -11.56 19.17
C ASN A 62 16.14 -12.68 18.13
N PRO A 63 16.77 -12.37 16.98
CA PRO A 63 16.94 -13.33 15.89
C PRO A 63 17.74 -14.59 16.27
N ASP A 64 18.69 -14.49 17.21
CA ASP A 64 19.56 -15.60 17.57
C ASP A 64 18.84 -16.64 18.45
N GLN A 65 17.83 -16.21 19.22
CA GLN A 65 16.94 -17.10 19.96
C GLN A 65 15.84 -17.70 19.08
N LEU A 66 15.40 -16.97 18.06
CA LEU A 66 14.32 -17.39 17.18
C LEU A 66 14.78 -18.39 16.11
N LYS A 67 15.97 -18.18 15.51
CA LYS A 67 16.44 -18.99 14.37
C LYS A 67 16.45 -20.52 14.57
N PRO A 68 16.74 -21.12 15.75
CA PRO A 68 16.71 -22.57 15.90
C PRO A 68 15.29 -23.14 16.05
N LEU A 69 14.27 -22.30 16.20
CA LEU A 69 12.90 -22.69 16.52
C LEU A 69 11.92 -22.47 15.35
N LEU A 70 12.29 -21.63 14.38
CA LEU A 70 11.48 -21.42 13.19
C LEU A 70 11.30 -22.73 12.43
N GLN A 71 10.04 -23.08 12.21
CA GLN A 71 9.61 -24.20 11.38
C GLN A 71 8.86 -23.66 10.17
N GLN A 72 8.75 -24.47 9.11
CA GLN A 72 8.03 -24.07 7.89
C GLN A 72 6.60 -23.60 8.19
N ALA A 73 5.90 -24.26 9.11
CA ALA A 73 4.55 -23.85 9.52
C ALA A 73 4.46 -22.43 10.09
N HIS A 74 5.52 -21.93 10.74
CA HIS A 74 5.57 -20.53 11.18
C HIS A 74 5.68 -19.60 9.97
N LEU A 75 6.55 -19.93 9.01
CA LEU A 75 6.78 -19.12 7.81
C LEU A 75 5.54 -19.06 6.93
N ASP A 76 4.88 -20.19 6.72
CA ASP A 76 3.65 -20.28 5.93
C ASP A 76 2.53 -19.44 6.57
N TRP A 77 2.37 -19.56 7.89
CA TRP A 77 1.39 -18.76 8.62
C TRP A 77 1.69 -17.26 8.51
N ILE A 78 2.94 -16.83 8.72
CA ILE A 78 3.34 -15.41 8.62
C ILE A 78 3.11 -14.89 7.20
N ASN A 79 3.52 -15.65 6.19
CA ASN A 79 3.32 -15.27 4.79
C ASN A 79 1.84 -15.09 4.46
N GLN A 80 0.99 -16.00 4.92
CA GLN A 80 -0.45 -15.92 4.71
C GLN A 80 -1.08 -14.74 5.47
N HIS A 81 -0.75 -14.61 6.75
CA HIS A 81 -1.31 -13.61 7.66
C HIS A 81 -1.02 -12.20 7.17
N PHE A 82 0.22 -11.89 6.80
CA PHE A 82 0.63 -10.54 6.35
C PHE A 82 0.63 -10.35 4.82
N ALA A 83 0.12 -11.32 4.05
CA ALA A 83 0.14 -11.32 2.59
C ALA A 83 1.55 -11.10 1.97
N LEU A 84 2.56 -11.82 2.50
CA LEU A 84 3.92 -11.76 1.98
C LEU A 84 4.13 -12.69 0.79
N LYS A 85 5.17 -12.39 -0.01
CA LYS A 85 5.73 -13.30 -1.01
C LYS A 85 6.45 -14.47 -0.30
N PRO A 86 6.15 -15.74 -0.64
CA PRO A 86 6.69 -16.91 0.09
C PRO A 86 8.22 -16.95 0.21
N ASP A 87 8.89 -16.40 -0.79
CA ASP A 87 10.31 -16.35 -1.02
C ASP A 87 10.99 -15.10 -0.43
N TRP A 88 10.23 -14.19 0.19
CA TRP A 88 10.80 -13.08 0.93
C TRP A 88 11.40 -13.52 2.26
N LEU A 89 10.69 -14.27 3.11
CA LEU A 89 11.20 -14.63 4.44
C LEU A 89 12.53 -15.42 4.33
N SER A 90 12.70 -16.24 3.28
CA SER A 90 13.90 -17.01 3.01
C SER A 90 15.07 -16.19 2.44
N GLY A 91 14.87 -14.92 2.09
CA GLY A 91 15.91 -14.07 1.53
C GLY A 91 16.11 -14.21 0.02
N LEU A 92 15.28 -14.99 -0.67
CA LEU A 92 15.38 -15.23 -2.12
C LEU A 92 14.83 -14.07 -2.94
N SER A 93 13.82 -13.37 -2.40
CA SER A 93 13.25 -12.17 -2.99
C SER A 93 13.60 -10.91 -2.19
N ASN A 94 13.74 -9.80 -2.91
CA ASN A 94 13.80 -8.46 -2.33
C ASN A 94 12.40 -7.89 -2.08
N GLY A 95 11.38 -8.43 -2.73
CA GLY A 95 10.01 -7.97 -2.64
C GLY A 95 9.24 -8.64 -1.52
N ALA A 96 8.72 -7.88 -0.55
CA ALA A 96 8.09 -8.47 0.63
C ALA A 96 6.63 -8.84 0.42
N HIS A 97 5.86 -7.94 -0.17
CA HIS A 97 4.41 -8.10 -0.28
C HIS A 97 3.99 -8.63 -1.64
N GLN A 98 2.84 -9.31 -1.64
CA GLN A 98 2.20 -9.78 -2.86
C GLN A 98 1.77 -8.60 -3.75
N GLN A 99 1.64 -8.89 -5.04
CA GLN A 99 1.17 -7.93 -6.03
C GLN A 99 -0.18 -8.40 -6.59
N ILE A 100 -1.13 -7.47 -6.72
CA ILE A 100 -2.36 -7.68 -7.47
C ILE A 100 -2.12 -7.10 -8.87
N PHE A 101 -1.80 -7.97 -9.82
CA PHE A 101 -1.46 -7.55 -11.18
C PHE A 101 -2.73 -7.19 -11.97
N SER A 102 -2.92 -5.90 -12.27
CA SER A 102 -4.08 -5.40 -13.02
C SER A 102 -3.72 -4.43 -14.17
N TYR A 103 -2.43 -4.22 -14.43
CA TYR A 103 -1.99 -3.36 -15.52
C TYR A 103 -2.44 -3.94 -16.87
N LYS A 104 -3.19 -3.15 -17.64
CA LYS A 104 -3.90 -3.55 -18.88
C LYS A 104 -5.00 -4.61 -18.70
N ALA A 105 -5.29 -5.01 -17.46
CA ALA A 105 -6.32 -5.99 -17.12
C ALA A 105 -7.11 -5.53 -15.88
N PRO A 106 -7.79 -4.36 -15.93
CA PRO A 106 -8.45 -3.78 -14.76
C PRO A 106 -9.53 -4.68 -14.15
N ALA A 107 -10.15 -5.57 -14.93
CA ALA A 107 -11.11 -6.56 -14.44
C ALA A 107 -10.53 -7.51 -13.37
N GLU A 108 -9.21 -7.78 -13.39
CA GLU A 108 -8.58 -8.62 -12.36
C GLU A 108 -8.55 -7.94 -10.99
N LEU A 109 -8.35 -6.62 -10.94
CA LEU A 109 -8.45 -5.87 -9.67
C LEU A 109 -9.89 -5.87 -9.16
N HIS A 110 -10.86 -5.62 -10.05
CA HIS A 110 -12.27 -5.64 -9.69
C HIS A 110 -12.69 -7.01 -9.12
N LYS A 111 -12.30 -8.09 -9.80
CA LYS A 111 -12.53 -9.47 -9.34
C LYS A 111 -11.85 -9.74 -7.99
N TRP A 112 -10.62 -9.25 -7.80
CA TRP A 112 -9.91 -9.40 -6.53
C TRP A 112 -10.69 -8.76 -5.38
N PHE A 113 -11.19 -7.53 -5.55
CA PHE A 113 -12.03 -6.87 -4.53
C PHE A 113 -13.29 -7.68 -4.23
N MET A 114 -14.01 -8.17 -5.25
CA MET A 114 -15.21 -9.01 -5.05
C MET A 114 -14.93 -10.29 -4.25
N GLN A 115 -13.73 -10.85 -4.36
CA GLN A 115 -13.34 -12.07 -3.65
C GLN A 115 -12.87 -11.83 -2.21
N HIS A 116 -12.48 -10.59 -1.88
CA HIS A 116 -11.87 -10.23 -0.61
C HIS A 116 -12.70 -9.25 0.22
N SER A 117 -13.79 -8.73 -0.34
CA SER A 117 -14.73 -7.89 0.37
C SER A 117 -15.75 -8.74 1.12
N HIS A 118 -15.99 -8.40 2.38
CA HIS A 118 -17.10 -8.90 3.16
C HIS A 118 -18.24 -7.89 3.09
N VAL A 119 -19.48 -8.37 2.99
CA VAL A 119 -20.66 -7.49 2.93
C VAL A 119 -21.00 -7.00 4.35
N THR A 120 -20.06 -6.30 4.98
CA THR A 120 -20.19 -5.71 6.31
C THR A 120 -20.22 -4.19 6.19
N GLU A 121 -20.86 -3.51 7.14
CA GLU A 121 -21.02 -2.03 7.13
C GLU A 121 -19.71 -1.27 7.43
N ASP A 122 -18.61 -2.00 7.67
CA ASP A 122 -17.31 -1.44 8.02
C ASP A 122 -16.42 -1.18 6.81
N ILE A 123 -15.45 -0.28 6.99
CA ILE A 123 -14.48 0.06 5.95
C ILE A 123 -13.41 -1.01 5.89
N GLU A 124 -13.30 -1.69 4.75
CA GLU A 124 -12.39 -2.84 4.59
C GLU A 124 -11.07 -2.49 3.91
N PHE A 125 -11.05 -1.44 3.11
CA PHE A 125 -9.92 -1.14 2.24
C PHE A 125 -9.46 0.31 2.35
N ARG A 126 -8.14 0.50 2.26
CA ARG A 126 -7.51 1.79 2.09
C ARG A 126 -6.53 1.73 0.93
N LEU A 127 -6.66 2.66 -0.01
CA LEU A 127 -5.75 2.82 -1.13
C LEU A 127 -4.81 3.98 -0.87
N TYR A 128 -3.52 3.70 -0.97
CA TYR A 128 -2.45 4.68 -0.85
C TYR A 128 -1.91 5.05 -2.23
N LEU A 129 -1.95 6.34 -2.57
CA LEU A 129 -1.16 6.95 -3.63
C LEU A 129 0.03 7.67 -3.02
N ILE A 130 1.24 7.23 -3.35
CA ILE A 130 2.46 7.76 -2.76
C ILE A 130 3.32 8.42 -3.85
N THR A 131 3.63 9.70 -3.65
CA THR A 131 4.39 10.55 -4.58
C THR A 131 5.63 11.15 -3.90
N SER A 132 6.57 11.69 -4.67
CA SER A 132 7.77 12.34 -4.13
C SER A 132 7.59 13.83 -3.81
N ASP A 133 6.63 14.47 -4.45
CA ASP A 133 6.33 15.90 -4.33
C ASP A 133 4.87 16.16 -3.91
N THR A 134 4.56 17.45 -3.75
CA THR A 134 3.24 18.00 -3.40
C THR A 134 2.39 18.37 -4.60
N ASP A 135 2.93 18.27 -5.81
CA ASP A 135 2.38 18.97 -6.96
C ASP A 135 1.21 18.18 -7.56
N GLU A 136 0.33 18.90 -8.27
CA GLU A 136 -0.72 18.26 -9.04
C GLU A 136 -0.12 17.39 -10.14
N ILE A 137 -0.70 16.21 -10.37
CA ILE A 137 -0.24 15.35 -11.46
C ILE A 137 -0.63 16.01 -12.79
N GLY A 138 0.37 16.25 -13.63
CA GLY A 138 0.23 16.93 -14.90
C GLY A 138 1.17 16.38 -15.98
N PRO A 139 1.13 16.96 -17.19
CA PRO A 139 1.94 16.51 -18.32
C PRO A 139 3.45 16.69 -18.11
N SER A 140 3.86 17.51 -17.14
CA SER A 140 5.25 17.74 -16.76
C SER A 140 5.66 17.01 -15.47
N SER A 141 4.79 16.17 -14.91
CA SER A 141 5.15 15.36 -13.74
C SER A 141 6.19 14.32 -14.13
N GLU A 142 7.18 14.13 -13.27
CA GLU A 142 8.32 13.24 -13.50
C GLU A 142 8.55 12.35 -12.28
N GLY A 143 9.19 11.20 -12.50
CA GLY A 143 9.58 10.28 -11.44
C GLY A 143 8.52 9.24 -11.07
N TYR A 144 8.85 8.46 -10.05
CA TYR A 144 8.07 7.29 -9.65
C TYR A 144 6.90 7.66 -8.73
N TYR A 145 5.86 6.84 -8.79
CA TYR A 145 4.81 6.78 -7.78
C TYR A 145 4.60 5.33 -7.33
N ALA A 146 3.94 5.14 -6.20
CA ALA A 146 3.53 3.82 -5.72
C ALA A 146 2.03 3.78 -5.42
N LEU A 147 1.41 2.66 -5.81
CA LEU A 147 0.05 2.30 -5.45
C LEU A 147 0.07 1.08 -4.54
N VAL A 148 -0.44 1.27 -3.33
CA VAL A 148 -0.51 0.25 -2.28
C VAL A 148 -1.95 0.12 -1.83
N LEU A 149 -2.45 -1.12 -1.79
CA LEU A 149 -3.72 -1.44 -1.18
C LEU A 149 -3.48 -2.02 0.21
N GLU A 150 -4.15 -1.47 1.20
CA GLU A 150 -4.29 -2.04 2.53
C GLU A 150 -5.68 -2.65 2.66
N GLN A 151 -5.73 -3.92 3.02
CA GLN A 151 -6.92 -4.58 3.55
C GLN A 151 -6.84 -4.46 5.08
N LEU A 152 -7.81 -3.76 5.66
CA LEU A 152 -7.91 -3.52 7.09
C LEU A 152 -8.33 -4.82 7.79
N GLY A 153 -7.83 -5.03 9.01
CA GLY A 153 -8.30 -6.13 9.85
C GLY A 153 -9.69 -5.87 10.41
N ASP A 154 -10.48 -6.92 10.57
CA ASP A 154 -11.84 -6.88 11.11
C ASP A 154 -11.89 -6.44 12.60
N ASP A 155 -10.76 -6.53 13.32
CA ASP A 155 -10.66 -6.21 14.75
C ASP A 155 -9.22 -5.81 15.19
N HIS A 156 -9.05 -5.45 16.46
CA HIS A 156 -7.71 -5.19 17.04
C HIS A 156 -6.78 -6.41 17.05
N ALA A 157 -7.27 -7.61 16.74
CA ALA A 157 -6.49 -8.85 16.74
C ALA A 157 -6.02 -9.25 15.33
N THR A 158 -6.47 -8.56 14.29
CA THR A 158 -6.10 -8.82 12.89
C THR A 158 -5.27 -7.65 12.36
N CYS A 159 -4.00 -7.93 12.07
CA CYS A 159 -3.14 -6.94 11.43
C CYS A 159 -3.58 -6.68 10.00
N SER A 160 -3.45 -5.44 9.53
CA SER A 160 -3.67 -5.09 8.14
C SER A 160 -2.78 -5.90 7.19
N ARG A 161 -3.31 -6.18 5.99
CA ARG A 161 -2.61 -6.87 4.91
C ARG A 161 -2.33 -5.88 3.79
N PHE A 162 -1.12 -5.90 3.24
CA PHE A 162 -0.69 -4.92 2.25
C PHE A 162 -0.33 -5.58 0.92
N PHE A 163 -0.73 -4.93 -0.18
CA PHE A 163 -0.52 -5.40 -1.54
C PHE A 163 0.02 -4.27 -2.43
N HIS A 164 0.95 -4.61 -3.31
CA HIS A 164 1.33 -3.72 -4.41
C HIS A 164 0.31 -3.80 -5.55
N LEU A 165 -0.07 -2.65 -6.12
CA LEU A 165 -0.94 -2.61 -7.30
C LEU A 165 -0.18 -2.29 -8.59
N THR A 166 1.02 -1.73 -8.46
CA THR A 166 1.89 -1.37 -9.60
C THR A 166 3.34 -1.71 -9.27
N GLU A 167 4.13 -2.00 -10.30
CA GLU A 167 5.58 -2.16 -10.21
C GLU A 167 6.24 -1.13 -11.12
N GLY A 168 7.12 -0.30 -10.55
CA GLY A 168 7.85 0.71 -11.31
C GLY A 168 6.98 1.79 -11.95
N GLY A 169 5.76 2.03 -11.43
CA GLY A 169 4.89 3.11 -11.92
C GLY A 169 5.59 4.47 -11.86
N HIS A 170 5.51 5.24 -12.94
CA HIS A 170 6.13 6.56 -13.06
C HIS A 170 5.31 7.45 -13.99
N PHE A 171 5.46 8.77 -13.83
CA PHE A 171 4.58 9.77 -14.44
C PHE A 171 4.84 9.99 -15.93
N GLU A 172 6.05 9.72 -16.41
CA GLU A 172 6.44 9.87 -17.81
C GLU A 172 5.85 8.77 -18.71
N HIS A 173 5.37 7.66 -18.12
CA HIS A 173 4.77 6.57 -18.86
C HIS A 173 3.24 6.66 -18.84
N TYR A 174 2.69 7.28 -19.89
CA TYR A 174 1.26 7.56 -20.00
C TYR A 174 0.32 6.36 -19.72
N PRO A 175 0.60 5.12 -20.18
CA PRO A 175 -0.19 3.95 -19.80
C PRO A 175 -0.23 3.65 -18.30
N SER A 176 0.82 3.99 -17.54
CA SER A 176 0.81 3.90 -16.07
C SER A 176 -0.16 4.90 -15.46
N LEU A 177 -0.34 6.09 -16.04
CA LEU A 177 -1.30 7.08 -15.56
C LEU A 177 -2.75 6.64 -15.82
N ILE A 178 -3.00 6.03 -16.98
CA ILE A 178 -4.29 5.40 -17.29
C ILE A 178 -4.60 4.33 -16.24
N HIS A 179 -3.63 3.46 -15.96
CA HIS A 179 -3.78 2.40 -14.95
C HIS A 179 -4.02 2.97 -13.55
N LEU A 180 -3.33 4.06 -13.16
CA LEU A 180 -3.59 4.78 -11.92
C LEU A 180 -5.07 5.20 -11.82
N LEU A 181 -5.63 5.88 -12.82
CA LEU A 181 -7.03 6.30 -12.77
C LEU A 181 -8.00 5.11 -12.74
N GLN A 182 -7.69 4.02 -13.44
CA GLN A 182 -8.49 2.78 -13.38
C GLN A 182 -8.47 2.15 -11.99
N VAL A 183 -7.31 2.14 -11.32
CA VAL A 183 -7.20 1.67 -9.93
C VAL A 183 -8.03 2.54 -8.99
N LEU A 184 -7.95 3.88 -9.12
CA LEU A 184 -8.74 4.81 -8.32
C LEU A 184 -10.24 4.57 -8.52
N ALA A 185 -10.68 4.44 -9.78
CA ALA A 185 -12.07 4.16 -10.14
C ALA A 185 -12.61 2.87 -9.51
N ILE A 186 -11.85 1.78 -9.62
CA ILE A 186 -12.25 0.46 -9.10
C ILE A 186 -12.27 0.48 -7.56
N ALA A 187 -11.26 1.08 -6.93
CA ALA A 187 -11.20 1.20 -5.48
C ALA A 187 -12.37 2.03 -4.93
N HIS A 188 -12.75 3.12 -5.62
CA HIS A 188 -13.90 3.95 -5.26
C HIS A 188 -15.21 3.16 -5.31
N TYR A 189 -15.40 2.38 -6.37
CA TYR A 189 -16.57 1.53 -6.53
C TYR A 189 -16.73 0.53 -5.36
N HIS A 190 -15.62 0.02 -4.84
CA HIS A 190 -15.58 -0.90 -3.70
C HIS A 190 -15.48 -0.19 -2.34
N GLY A 191 -15.70 1.13 -2.29
CA GLY A 191 -15.77 1.89 -1.04
C GLY A 191 -14.44 2.06 -0.30
N ALA A 192 -13.30 1.89 -0.97
CA ALA A 192 -12.00 2.07 -0.35
C ALA A 192 -11.78 3.54 0.09
N ILE A 193 -11.13 3.74 1.24
CA ILE A 193 -10.64 5.06 1.62
C ILE A 193 -9.40 5.40 0.80
N PHE A 194 -9.34 6.63 0.28
CA PHE A 194 -8.16 7.15 -0.40
C PHE A 194 -7.23 7.90 0.56
N GLN A 195 -5.95 7.57 0.52
CA GLN A 195 -4.91 8.30 1.22
C GLN A 195 -3.78 8.69 0.26
N ARG A 196 -3.49 9.98 0.17
CA ARG A 196 -2.30 10.47 -0.55
C ARG A 196 -1.19 10.75 0.44
N SER A 197 0.03 10.39 0.08
CA SER A 197 1.16 10.48 0.97
C SER A 197 2.45 10.77 0.21
N GLN A 198 3.43 11.29 0.93
CA GLN A 198 4.71 11.69 0.38
C GLN A 198 5.83 10.85 0.94
N LEU A 199 6.72 10.42 0.07
CA LEU A 199 7.92 9.68 0.44
C LEU A 199 9.10 10.22 -0.35
N GLU A 200 10.27 10.35 0.30
CA GLU A 200 11.49 10.80 -0.35
C GLU A 200 11.81 9.93 -1.58
N ALA A 201 12.29 10.55 -2.67
CA ALA A 201 12.39 9.94 -3.99
C ALA A 201 13.16 8.59 -4.00
N SER A 202 14.27 8.48 -3.26
CA SER A 202 15.02 7.22 -3.18
C SER A 202 14.26 6.12 -2.44
N ALA A 203 13.51 6.46 -1.39
CA ALA A 203 12.64 5.53 -0.69
C ALA A 203 11.42 5.14 -1.54
N LEU A 204 10.83 6.09 -2.27
CA LEU A 204 9.73 5.85 -3.19
C LEU A 204 10.13 4.93 -4.35
N TYR A 205 11.32 5.14 -4.92
CA TYR A 205 11.88 4.24 -5.92
C TYR A 205 11.94 2.79 -5.41
N ARG A 206 12.38 2.59 -4.16
CA ARG A 206 12.46 1.25 -3.57
C ARG A 206 11.07 0.65 -3.36
N LEU A 207 10.13 1.43 -2.84
CA LEU A 207 8.75 0.98 -2.65
C LEU A 207 8.06 0.64 -3.98
N SER A 208 8.24 1.47 -5.02
CA SER A 208 7.65 1.24 -6.34
C SER A 208 8.19 -0.03 -7.02
N HIS A 209 9.41 -0.45 -6.68
CA HIS A 209 10.03 -1.72 -7.12
C HIS A 209 9.87 -2.86 -6.08
N HIS A 210 8.84 -2.75 -5.24
CA HIS A 210 8.41 -3.71 -4.22
C HIS A 210 9.41 -4.00 -3.12
N GLN A 211 10.49 -3.23 -2.98
CA GLN A 211 11.56 -3.57 -2.06
C GLN A 211 11.19 -3.25 -0.62
N GLY A 212 11.35 -4.23 0.28
CA GLY A 212 11.08 -4.04 1.71
C GLY A 212 9.61 -4.16 2.08
N LEU A 213 9.29 -3.91 3.36
CA LEU A 213 7.94 -4.01 3.92
C LEU A 213 7.19 -2.70 3.67
N ILE A 214 5.98 -2.81 3.11
CA ILE A 214 5.10 -1.67 2.83
C ILE A 214 4.86 -0.83 4.10
N PRO A 215 4.47 -1.40 5.25
CA PRO A 215 4.21 -0.61 6.46
C PRO A 215 5.39 0.23 6.91
N SER A 216 6.61 -0.31 6.83
CA SER A 216 7.82 0.45 7.17
C SER A 216 8.07 1.67 6.27
N TRP A 217 7.57 1.65 5.04
CA TRP A 217 7.59 2.81 4.15
C TRP A 217 6.46 3.79 4.48
N LEU A 218 5.27 3.27 4.79
CA LEU A 218 4.12 4.09 5.20
C LEU A 218 4.39 4.87 6.50
N ASP A 219 5.08 4.28 7.48
CA ASP A 219 5.49 4.97 8.72
C ASP A 219 6.39 6.19 8.48
N ARG A 220 7.10 6.20 7.35
CA ARG A 220 7.99 7.29 6.95
C ARG A 220 7.30 8.31 6.07
N CYS A 221 6.07 8.05 5.65
CA CYS A 221 5.35 8.93 4.77
C CYS A 221 4.87 10.18 5.50
N ARG A 222 4.74 11.26 4.75
CA ARG A 222 4.10 12.49 5.22
C ARG A 222 2.73 12.65 4.56
N PRO A 223 1.76 13.28 5.23
CA PRO A 223 0.48 13.61 4.61
C PRO A 223 0.70 14.51 3.38
N HIS A 224 -0.05 14.23 2.32
CA HIS A 224 -0.09 15.08 1.13
C HIS A 224 -1.24 16.10 1.25
N PRO A 225 -1.09 17.35 0.78
CA PRO A 225 -2.14 18.36 0.86
C PRO A 225 -3.36 18.06 -0.02
N LEU A 226 -3.12 17.50 -1.22
CA LEU A 226 -4.18 17.02 -2.11
C LEU A 226 -4.70 15.64 -1.68
N ALA A 227 -5.98 15.37 -1.96
CA ALA A 227 -6.58 14.06 -1.82
C ALA A 227 -6.00 13.04 -2.83
N ALA A 228 -6.11 11.74 -2.55
CA ALA A 228 -5.54 10.68 -3.41
C ALA A 228 -6.36 10.42 -4.67
N ASP A 229 -7.62 10.82 -4.67
CA ASP A 229 -8.56 10.77 -5.77
C ASP A 229 -8.70 12.14 -6.46
N HIS A 230 -7.80 13.08 -6.18
CA HIS A 230 -7.81 14.42 -6.75
C HIS A 230 -7.87 14.39 -8.29
N GLU A 231 -7.07 13.53 -8.91
CA GLU A 231 -7.02 13.35 -10.37
C GLU A 231 -8.24 12.60 -10.93
N LEU A 232 -8.92 11.81 -10.10
CA LEU A 232 -10.13 11.11 -10.51
C LEU A 232 -11.28 12.08 -10.74
N TRP A 233 -11.39 13.13 -9.92
CA TRP A 233 -12.57 13.98 -9.86
C TRP A 233 -12.36 15.38 -10.47
N PRO A 234 -13.06 15.72 -11.56
CA PRO A 234 -12.95 17.05 -12.17
C PRO A 234 -13.35 18.21 -11.25
N HIS A 235 -14.21 17.97 -10.25
CA HIS A 235 -14.61 19.02 -9.30
C HIS A 235 -13.51 19.38 -8.29
N PHE A 236 -12.49 18.53 -8.12
CA PHE A 236 -11.31 18.84 -7.31
C PHE A 236 -10.18 19.42 -8.16
N SER A 237 -9.78 18.73 -9.23
CA SER A 237 -8.64 19.16 -10.05
C SER A 237 -8.98 20.16 -11.17
N GLY A 238 -10.26 20.49 -11.35
CA GLY A 238 -10.74 21.22 -12.53
C GLY A 238 -10.73 20.41 -13.84
N HIS A 239 -10.98 21.14 -14.92
CA HIS A 239 -11.06 20.64 -16.29
C HIS A 239 -9.85 21.09 -17.10
N SER A 240 -8.77 20.29 -17.06
CA SER A 240 -7.64 20.47 -17.96
C SER A 240 -7.78 19.51 -19.14
N PRO A 241 -7.48 19.92 -20.39
CA PRO A 241 -7.60 19.03 -21.55
C PRO A 241 -6.80 17.73 -21.42
N TRP A 242 -5.65 17.78 -20.71
CA TRP A 242 -4.80 16.62 -20.48
C TRP A 242 -5.40 15.64 -19.47
N LEU A 243 -5.91 16.12 -18.32
CA LEU A 243 -6.58 15.25 -17.35
C LEU A 243 -7.90 14.70 -17.89
N ASP A 244 -8.65 15.51 -18.62
CA ASP A 244 -9.92 15.07 -19.21
C ASP A 244 -9.70 13.98 -20.26
N ALA A 245 -8.64 14.09 -21.09
CA ALA A 245 -8.23 13.01 -21.99
C ALA A 245 -7.82 11.75 -21.23
N LEU A 246 -7.01 11.89 -20.19
CA LEU A 246 -6.56 10.78 -19.36
C LEU A 246 -7.74 10.02 -18.71
N ARG A 247 -8.74 10.76 -18.20
CA ARG A 247 -9.98 10.20 -17.63
C ARG A 247 -10.79 9.45 -18.68
N ALA A 248 -10.98 10.05 -19.85
CA ALA A 248 -11.73 9.44 -20.94
C ALA A 248 -11.08 8.12 -21.40
N GLU A 249 -9.75 8.09 -21.54
CA GLU A 249 -9.02 6.87 -21.90
C GLU A 249 -9.08 5.80 -20.79
N ALA A 250 -8.99 6.20 -19.52
CA ALA A 250 -9.18 5.30 -18.39
C ALA A 250 -10.58 4.67 -18.39
N GLU A 251 -11.62 5.48 -18.58
CA GLU A 251 -13.01 5.06 -18.70
C GLU A 251 -13.21 4.08 -19.87
N GLU A 252 -12.69 4.40 -21.06
CA GLU A 252 -12.78 3.50 -22.22
C GLU A 252 -12.13 2.15 -21.92
N GLY A 253 -10.99 2.14 -21.21
CA GLY A 253 -10.34 0.91 -20.78
C GLY A 253 -11.18 0.10 -19.78
N LEU A 254 -11.92 0.75 -18.87
CA LEU A 254 -12.85 0.07 -17.96
C LEU A 254 -14.03 -0.53 -18.72
N LEU A 255 -14.63 0.22 -19.65
CA LEU A 255 -15.74 -0.26 -20.50
C LEU A 255 -15.32 -1.46 -21.35
N ARG A 256 -14.14 -1.41 -21.98
CA ARG A 256 -13.58 -2.54 -22.74
C ARG A 256 -13.33 -3.78 -21.89
N ALA A 257 -13.06 -3.61 -20.60
CA ALA A 257 -12.92 -4.69 -19.64
C ALA A 257 -14.26 -5.21 -19.08
N GLY A 258 -15.39 -4.67 -19.53
CA GLY A 258 -16.74 -5.07 -19.09
C GLY A 258 -17.15 -4.48 -17.74
N LEU A 259 -16.47 -3.42 -17.26
CA LEU A 259 -16.71 -2.80 -15.96
C LEU A 259 -17.69 -1.62 -16.06
N THR A 260 -18.83 -1.83 -16.71
CA THR A 260 -19.85 -0.79 -16.94
C THR A 260 -20.38 -0.22 -15.63
N ASP A 261 -20.65 -1.07 -14.64
CA ASP A 261 -21.18 -0.64 -13.33
C ASP A 261 -20.22 0.33 -12.59
N VAL A 262 -18.90 0.13 -12.76
CA VAL A 262 -17.87 1.03 -12.19
C VAL A 262 -17.98 2.41 -12.82
N VAL A 263 -18.12 2.48 -14.14
CA VAL A 263 -18.24 3.74 -14.89
C VAL A 263 -19.56 4.44 -14.59
N GLU A 264 -20.67 3.72 -14.56
CA GLU A 264 -21.98 4.27 -14.21
C GLU A 264 -21.99 4.86 -12.79
N ARG A 265 -21.30 4.19 -11.85
CA ARG A 265 -21.14 4.72 -10.50
C ARG A 265 -20.33 6.00 -10.48
N LEU A 266 -19.21 6.06 -11.19
CA LEU A 266 -18.39 7.27 -11.31
C LEU A 266 -19.17 8.45 -11.90
N HIS A 267 -19.95 8.23 -12.95
CA HIS A 267 -20.79 9.28 -13.55
C HIS A 267 -21.86 9.77 -12.58
N THR A 268 -22.52 8.85 -11.89
CA THR A 268 -23.54 9.19 -10.87
C THR A 268 -22.94 10.05 -9.76
N ASP A 269 -21.78 9.66 -9.23
CA ASP A 269 -21.10 10.40 -8.17
C ASP A 269 -20.54 11.73 -8.68
N THR A 270 -20.02 11.79 -9.91
CA THR A 270 -19.58 13.04 -10.54
C THR A 270 -20.74 14.05 -10.63
N GLN A 271 -21.91 13.62 -11.12
CA GLN A 271 -23.10 14.49 -11.16
C GLN A 271 -23.55 14.91 -9.76
N ARG A 272 -23.47 14.02 -8.78
CA ARG A 272 -23.79 14.33 -7.38
C ARG A 272 -22.87 15.42 -6.83
N PHE A 273 -21.56 15.35 -7.07
CA PHE A 273 -20.60 16.35 -6.61
C PHE A 273 -20.72 17.69 -7.36
N SER A 274 -21.08 17.68 -8.64
CA SER A 274 -21.34 18.91 -9.40
C SER A 274 -22.60 19.66 -8.94
N ARG A 275 -23.55 18.96 -8.31
CA ARG A 275 -24.73 19.56 -7.69
C ARG A 275 -24.38 20.05 -6.28
N GLN A 276 -23.62 21.14 -6.15
CA GLN A 276 -23.58 21.86 -4.87
C GLN A 276 -25.01 22.29 -4.48
N PRO A 277 -25.37 22.30 -3.19
CA PRO A 277 -26.68 22.77 -2.75
C PRO A 277 -26.81 24.23 -3.14
N SER A 278 -27.87 24.56 -3.88
CA SER A 278 -28.31 25.94 -4.04
C SER A 278 -28.28 26.61 -2.68
N SER A 279 -27.54 27.71 -2.58
CA SER A 279 -27.61 28.66 -1.47
C SER A 279 -29.05 28.72 -0.96
N GLY A 280 -29.28 28.18 0.24
CA GLY A 280 -30.54 28.38 0.94
C GLY A 280 -30.84 29.88 0.96
N PRO A 281 -32.12 30.28 0.88
CA PRO A 281 -32.49 31.69 0.76
C PRO A 281 -31.82 32.49 1.88
N SER A 282 -31.15 33.57 1.49
CA SER A 282 -30.57 34.55 2.41
C SER A 282 -31.60 34.92 3.50
N PRO A 283 -31.21 35.04 4.80
CA PRO A 283 -32.14 35.38 5.88
C PRO A 283 -32.87 36.73 5.71
N ALA A 284 -32.52 37.51 4.68
CA ALA A 284 -33.16 38.78 4.35
C ALA A 284 -34.58 38.65 3.76
N ALA A 285 -35.07 37.44 3.44
CA ALA A 285 -36.39 37.25 2.84
C ALA A 285 -37.53 36.94 3.84
N LEU A 286 -37.27 36.91 5.16
CA LEU A 286 -38.28 36.70 6.21
C LEU A 286 -38.63 37.97 7.00
N ALA A 287 -38.29 39.15 6.46
CA ALA A 287 -38.68 40.43 7.03
C ALA A 287 -39.46 41.28 6.00
N ARG A 288 -40.67 40.83 5.66
CA ARG A 288 -41.78 41.68 5.21
C ARG A 288 -43.11 41.09 5.65
#